data_AF-N1UDA5-F1
#
_entry.id   AF-N1UDA5-F1
#
_cell.length_a   1.000
_cell.length_b   1.000
_cell.length_c   1.000
_cell.angle_alpha   90.00
_cell.angle_beta   90.00
_cell.angle_gamma   90.00
#
_symmetry.space_group_name_H-M   'P 1'
#
loop_
_entity.id
_entity.type
_entity.pdbx_description
1 polymer ?
#
loop_
_entity_poly.entity_id
_entity_poly.type
_entity_poly.pdbx_seq_one_letter_code
_entity_poly.pdbx_strand_id
1 'polypeptide(L)'
;MLRLSKGGDRVKLILNSLIAGPVSQEKEKGILNSIPQSLRYDDNYRIEKGILKLSLSSDLEKEAGPEILKDRIDQLIYSLMENLPIQGVQLKINGKFVRSLGGEGLPLPSLLTKNPRKIVVF
;
A
#
# COMPACT_ATOMS: atom_id res chain seq x y z
N MET A 1 6.54 22.01 -6.23
CA MET A 1 6.66 20.63 -6.74
C MET A 1 7.96 20.07 -6.18
N LEU A 2 7.92 19.21 -5.16
CA LEU A 2 9.15 18.66 -4.58
C LEU A 2 9.74 17.65 -5.58
N ARG A 3 10.79 18.06 -6.30
CA ARG A 3 11.67 17.15 -7.03
C ARG A 3 12.42 16.31 -6.01
N LEU A 4 12.15 15.01 -5.99
CA LEU A 4 12.79 13.98 -5.17
C LEU A 4 14.32 14.12 -5.30
N SER A 5 14.98 14.50 -4.21
CA SER A 5 16.41 14.83 -4.18
C SER A 5 17.29 13.60 -3.96
N LYS A 6 18.39 13.54 -4.73
CA LYS A 6 19.67 12.79 -4.55
C LYS A 6 19.68 11.27 -4.24
N GLY A 7 18.57 10.60 -3.94
CA GLY A 7 18.53 9.21 -3.46
C GLY A 7 17.66 8.24 -4.27
N GLY A 8 17.26 8.59 -5.49
CA GLY A 8 16.32 7.80 -6.30
C GLY A 8 14.86 7.94 -5.84
N ASP A 9 13.94 7.40 -6.64
CA ASP A 9 12.52 7.43 -6.33
C ASP A 9 12.16 6.41 -5.24
N ARG A 10 12.08 6.88 -4.00
CA ARG A 10 11.82 6.01 -2.84
C ARG A 10 10.46 5.32 -2.89
N VAL A 11 9.43 5.97 -3.44
CA VAL A 11 8.11 5.33 -3.58
C VAL A 11 8.25 4.12 -4.50
N LYS A 12 8.91 4.32 -5.65
CA LYS A 12 9.22 3.23 -6.60
C LYS A 12 9.98 2.09 -5.94
N LEU A 13 11.02 2.41 -5.17
CA LEU A 13 11.84 1.41 -4.48
C LEU A 13 11.00 0.57 -3.50
N ILE A 14 10.20 1.21 -2.66
CA ILE A 14 9.35 0.52 -1.68
C ILE A 14 8.33 -0.39 -2.38
N LEU A 15 7.62 0.14 -3.40
CA LEU A 15 6.61 -0.63 -4.12
C LEU A 15 7.24 -1.83 -4.85
N ASN A 16 8.39 -1.65 -5.49
CA ASN A 16 9.10 -2.74 -6.16
C ASN A 16 9.58 -3.80 -5.18
N SER A 17 10.10 -3.41 -4.01
CA SER A 17 10.49 -4.36 -2.96
C SER A 17 9.30 -5.15 -2.43
N LEU A 18 8.15 -4.51 -2.22
CA LEU A 18 6.91 -5.18 -1.81
C LEU A 18 6.42 -6.18 -2.86
N ILE A 19 6.48 -5.82 -4.14
CA ILE A 19 6.07 -6.70 -5.26
C ILE A 19 7.04 -7.87 -5.41
N ALA A 20 8.35 -7.64 -5.29
CA ALA A 20 9.36 -8.70 -5.32
C ALA A 20 9.20 -9.68 -4.14
N GLY A 21 8.81 -9.15 -2.98
CA GLY A 21 8.69 -9.88 -1.73
C GLY A 21 10.03 -10.13 -1.04
N PRO A 22 10.04 -10.90 0.06
CA PRO A 22 11.22 -11.16 0.87
C PRO A 22 12.28 -11.93 0.11
N VAL A 23 13.54 -11.68 0.45
CA VAL A 23 14.68 -12.45 -0.08
C VAL A 23 14.73 -13.85 0.54
N SER A 24 15.53 -14.76 -0.04
CA SER A 24 15.61 -16.15 0.42
C SER A 24 15.92 -16.28 1.91
N GLN A 25 16.86 -15.48 2.43
CA GLN A 25 17.21 -15.51 3.86
C GLN A 25 16.07 -15.05 4.78
N GLU A 26 15.18 -14.18 4.29
CA GLU A 26 14.01 -13.71 5.04
C GLU A 26 12.91 -14.78 5.03
N LYS A 27 12.71 -15.43 3.89
CA LYS A 27 11.79 -16.57 3.75
C LYS A 27 12.17 -17.73 4.66
N GLU A 28 13.45 -18.05 4.76
CA GLU A 28 13.98 -19.08 5.68
C GLU A 28 13.68 -18.75 7.15
N LYS A 29 13.49 -17.47 7.49
CA LYS A 29 13.09 -17.00 8.83
C LYS A 29 11.58 -16.90 9.01
N GLY A 30 10.79 -17.36 8.03
CA GLY A 30 9.33 -17.31 8.08
C GLY A 30 8.74 -15.92 7.82
N ILE A 31 9.48 -14.99 7.23
CA ILE A 31 8.95 -13.69 6.83
C ILE A 31 8.03 -13.88 5.62
N LEU A 32 6.78 -13.42 5.76
CA LEU A 32 5.74 -13.54 4.75
C LEU A 32 5.52 -12.22 4.00
N ASN A 33 4.92 -12.32 2.81
CA ASN A 33 4.48 -11.18 2.02
C ASN A 33 3.03 -11.38 1.61
N SER A 34 2.18 -10.41 1.93
CA SER A 34 0.77 -10.42 1.52
C SER A 34 0.56 -9.85 0.11
N ILE A 35 1.51 -9.05 -0.39
CA ILE A 35 1.41 -8.33 -1.66
C ILE A 35 1.60 -9.29 -2.85
N PRO A 36 0.65 -9.33 -3.81
CA PRO A 36 0.77 -10.22 -4.96
C PRO A 36 1.85 -9.72 -5.93
N GLN A 37 2.67 -10.65 -6.44
CA GLN A 37 3.75 -10.33 -7.39
C GLN A 37 3.24 -9.75 -8.72
N SER A 38 1.96 -9.96 -9.05
CA SER A 38 1.33 -9.41 -10.25
C SER A 38 0.85 -7.97 -10.07
N LEU A 39 0.90 -7.42 -8.84
CA LEU A 39 0.49 -6.05 -8.55
C LEU A 39 1.28 -5.06 -9.41
N ARG A 40 0.57 -4.10 -10.01
CA ARG A 40 1.14 -2.96 -10.73
C ARG A 40 0.68 -1.66 -10.08
N TYR A 41 1.40 -0.58 -10.35
CA TYR A 41 1.07 0.78 -9.92
C TYR A 41 1.30 1.77 -11.07
N ASP A 42 0.58 2.89 -11.04
CA ASP A 42 0.82 4.00 -11.98
C ASP A 42 2.09 4.76 -11.60
N ASP A 43 2.99 5.00 -12.55
CA ASP A 43 4.21 5.80 -12.35
C ASP A 43 3.93 7.29 -12.08
N ASN A 44 2.69 7.75 -12.27
CA ASN A 44 2.27 9.15 -12.08
C ASN A 44 1.79 9.47 -10.65
N TYR A 45 2.26 8.75 -9.63
CA TYR A 45 1.97 9.10 -8.24
C TYR A 45 2.62 10.42 -7.84
N ARG A 46 2.06 11.06 -6.81
CA ARG A 46 2.57 12.33 -6.31
C ARG A 46 2.27 12.51 -4.84
N ILE A 47 3.18 13.20 -4.15
CA ILE A 47 2.99 13.62 -2.77
C ILE A 47 2.55 15.08 -2.78
N GLU A 48 1.36 15.34 -2.28
CA GLU A 48 0.80 16.70 -2.14
C GLU A 48 0.38 16.92 -0.69
N LYS A 49 0.93 17.96 -0.05
CA LYS A 49 0.62 18.30 1.35
C LYS A 49 0.76 17.11 2.31
N GLY A 50 1.81 16.30 2.12
CA GLY A 50 2.07 15.11 2.95
C GLY A 50 1.21 13.88 2.60
N ILE A 51 0.34 13.93 1.59
CA ILE A 51 -0.50 12.81 1.18
C ILE A 51 0.05 12.22 -0.11
N LEU A 52 0.40 10.92 -0.10
CA LEU A 52 0.77 10.18 -1.30
C LEU A 52 -0.50 9.77 -2.07
N LYS A 53 -0.67 10.27 -3.28
CA LYS A 53 -1.73 9.85 -4.21
C LYS A 53 -1.20 8.71 -5.06
N LEU A 54 -1.72 7.50 -4.86
CA LEU A 54 -1.23 6.27 -5.48
C LEU A 54 -2.38 5.52 -6.14
N SER A 55 -2.14 5.03 -7.35
CA SER A 55 -3.08 4.19 -8.10
C SER A 55 -2.43 2.82 -8.31
N LEU A 56 -3.15 1.78 -7.90
CA LEU A 56 -2.74 0.38 -8.01
C LEU A 56 -3.64 -0.37 -8.99
N SER A 57 -3.15 -1.44 -9.57
CA SER A 57 -4.00 -2.35 -10.36
C SER A 57 -4.96 -3.13 -9.47
N SER A 58 -6.07 -3.59 -10.05
CA SER A 58 -7.03 -4.50 -9.39
C SER A 58 -6.43 -5.85 -8.95
N ASP A 59 -5.19 -6.15 -9.33
CA ASP A 59 -4.46 -7.32 -8.84
C ASP A 59 -4.26 -7.31 -7.32
N LEU A 60 -4.35 -6.15 -6.68
CA LEU A 60 -4.41 -6.02 -5.22
C LEU A 60 -5.56 -6.85 -4.61
N GLU A 61 -6.63 -7.06 -5.37
CA GLU A 61 -7.86 -7.72 -4.90
C GLU A 61 -7.95 -9.20 -5.31
N LYS A 62 -7.07 -9.67 -6.20
CA LYS A 62 -7.11 -11.04 -6.71
C LYS A 62 -6.87 -12.04 -5.57
N GLU A 63 -7.71 -13.08 -5.54
CA GLU A 63 -7.61 -14.23 -4.64
C GLU A 63 -7.57 -13.84 -3.15
N ALA A 64 -8.15 -12.70 -2.79
CA ALA A 64 -8.10 -12.18 -1.44
C ALA A 64 -9.50 -12.08 -0.83
N GLY A 65 -9.73 -12.84 0.24
CA GLY A 65 -10.81 -12.55 1.18
C GLY A 65 -10.51 -11.29 2.02
N PRO A 66 -11.46 -10.84 2.86
CA PRO A 66 -11.32 -9.61 3.64
C PRO A 66 -10.06 -9.54 4.52
N GLU A 67 -9.65 -10.66 5.11
CA GLU A 67 -8.44 -10.73 5.95
C GLU A 67 -7.16 -10.50 5.13
N ILE A 68 -7.03 -11.17 3.99
CA ILE A 68 -5.89 -11.00 3.08
C ILE A 68 -5.84 -9.57 2.54
N LEU A 69 -6.99 -8.99 2.18
CA LEU A 69 -7.07 -7.60 1.73
C LEU A 69 -6.58 -6.64 2.82
N LYS A 70 -6.96 -6.90 4.07
CA LYS A 70 -6.52 -6.11 5.21
C LYS A 70 -5.02 -6.20 5.40
N ASP A 71 -4.44 -7.40 5.38
CA ASP A 71 -3.00 -7.61 5.50
C ASP A 71 -2.23 -6.90 4.37
N ARG A 72 -2.74 -6.96 3.13
CA ARG A 72 -2.19 -6.23 1.98
C ARG A 72 -2.18 -4.72 2.19
N ILE A 73 -3.29 -4.16 2.66
CA ILE A 73 -3.37 -2.73 2.95
C ILE A 73 -2.46 -2.35 4.12
N ASP A 74 -2.46 -3.10 5.21
CA ASP A 74 -1.60 -2.82 6.35
C ASP A 74 -0.13 -2.87 5.91
N GLN A 75 0.33 -3.94 5.25
CA GLN A 75 1.71 -4.03 4.78
C GLN A 75 2.09 -2.87 3.86
N LEU A 76 1.25 -2.53 2.87
CA LEU A 76 1.49 -1.41 1.96
C LEU A 76 1.62 -0.08 2.72
N ILE A 77 0.69 0.22 3.60
CA ILE A 77 0.61 1.50 4.31
C ILE A 77 1.74 1.65 5.33
N TYR A 78 2.04 0.59 6.10
CA TYR A 78 3.17 0.61 7.03
C TYR A 78 4.49 0.79 6.30
N SER A 79 4.76 0.01 5.24
CA SER A 79 6.01 0.14 4.48
C SER A 79 6.19 1.53 3.85
N LEU A 80 5.13 2.14 3.31
CA LEU A 80 5.19 3.49 2.74
C LEU A 80 5.44 4.54 3.83
N MET A 81 4.66 4.51 4.92
CA MET A 81 4.73 5.54 5.96
C MET A 81 5.96 5.43 6.86
N GLU A 82 6.62 4.27 6.95
CA GLU A 82 7.89 4.13 7.68
C GLU A 82 9.09 4.63 6.91
N ASN A 83 9.01 4.60 5.58
CA ASN A 83 10.14 4.89 4.71
C ASN A 83 10.00 6.23 3.97
N LEU A 84 8.86 6.92 4.13
CA LEU A 84 8.56 8.20 3.51
C LEU A 84 8.02 9.21 4.54
N PRO A 85 8.35 10.51 4.40
CA PRO A 85 7.81 11.56 5.25
C PRO A 85 6.39 11.96 4.80
N ILE A 86 5.44 11.02 4.86
CA ILE A 86 4.04 11.22 4.48
C ILE A 86 3.11 11.00 5.69
N GLN A 87 1.98 11.68 5.67
CA GLN A 87 0.94 11.61 6.70
C GLN A 87 -0.13 10.55 6.36
N GLY A 88 -0.23 10.15 5.09
CA GLY A 88 -1.14 9.11 4.65
C GLY A 88 -1.10 8.86 3.15
N VAL A 89 -1.88 7.89 2.71
CA VAL A 89 -1.99 7.45 1.32
C VAL A 89 -3.44 7.57 0.87
N GLN A 90 -3.65 8.27 -0.24
CA GLN A 90 -4.92 8.29 -0.94
C GLN A 90 -4.87 7.26 -2.06
N LEU A 91 -5.54 6.12 -1.85
CA LEU A 91 -5.50 4.98 -2.76
C LEU A 91 -6.57 5.08 -3.85
N LYS A 92 -6.18 4.67 -5.05
CA LYS A 92 -7.04 4.41 -6.20
C LYS A 92 -6.79 3.01 -6.73
N ILE A 93 -7.81 2.40 -7.33
CA ILE A 93 -7.67 1.17 -8.11
C ILE A 93 -7.97 1.51 -9.57
N ASN A 94 -7.03 1.20 -10.47
CA ASN A 94 -7.12 1.50 -11.90
C ASN A 94 -7.53 2.97 -12.16
N GLY A 95 -6.92 3.91 -11.44
CA GLY A 95 -7.16 5.35 -11.55
C GLY A 95 -8.43 5.88 -10.85
N LYS A 96 -9.29 5.01 -10.32
CA LYS A 96 -10.57 5.37 -9.67
C LYS A 96 -10.46 5.32 -8.16
N PHE A 97 -11.09 6.28 -7.48
CA PHE A 97 -11.24 6.22 -6.02
C PHE A 97 -12.19 5.08 -5.65
N VAL A 98 -11.76 4.28 -4.68
CA VAL A 98 -12.56 3.17 -4.15
C VAL A 98 -12.91 3.43 -2.70
N ARG A 99 -14.08 2.97 -2.27
CA ARG A 99 -14.54 3.03 -0.87
C ARG A 99 -14.53 1.66 -0.19
N SER A 100 -14.32 0.61 -0.98
CA SER A 100 -14.20 -0.77 -0.54
C SER A 100 -13.25 -1.53 -1.47
N LEU A 101 -12.66 -2.62 -0.98
CA LEU A 101 -11.97 -3.64 -1.78
C LEU A 101 -12.70 -4.98 -1.69
N GLY A 102 -12.53 -5.81 -2.72
CA GLY A 102 -13.16 -7.14 -2.82
C GLY A 102 -14.65 -7.06 -3.13
N GLY A 103 -15.07 -6.09 -3.95
CA GLY A 103 -16.47 -5.77 -4.21
C GLY A 103 -17.11 -5.01 -3.04
N GLU A 104 -17.32 -5.70 -1.91
CA GLU A 104 -17.97 -5.13 -0.71
C GLU A 104 -17.24 -5.47 0.62
N GLY A 105 -16.14 -6.22 0.58
CA GLY A 105 -15.61 -6.92 1.76
C GLY A 105 -14.73 -6.13 2.74
N LEU A 106 -13.97 -5.13 2.28
CA LEU A 106 -13.12 -4.30 3.15
C LEU A 106 -13.39 -2.81 2.93
N PRO A 107 -14.10 -2.12 3.83
CA PRO A 107 -14.29 -0.68 3.78
C PRO A 107 -12.95 0.07 3.87
N LEU A 108 -12.76 1.07 3.01
CA LEU A 108 -11.58 1.92 3.01
C LEU A 108 -11.94 3.37 3.35
N PRO A 109 -11.25 4.00 4.32
CA PRO A 109 -11.35 5.44 4.50
C PRO A 109 -10.78 6.16 3.27
N SER A 110 -11.20 7.40 3.06
CA SER A 110 -10.70 8.25 1.96
C SER A 110 -9.20 8.56 2.07
N LEU A 111 -8.62 8.44 3.26
CA LEU A 111 -7.20 8.57 3.54
C LEU A 111 -6.76 7.39 4.41
N LEU A 112 -5.83 6.59 3.89
CA LEU A 112 -5.23 5.49 4.62
C LEU A 112 -4.04 6.00 5.44
N THR A 113 -4.01 5.61 6.71
CA THR A 113 -2.91 5.91 7.64
C THR A 113 -2.54 4.64 8.38
N LYS A 114 -1.38 4.63 9.06
CA LYS A 114 -1.10 3.59 10.06
C LYS A 114 -2.20 3.64 11.11
N ASN A 115 -3.12 2.68 11.06
CA ASN A 115 -4.23 2.66 12.00
C ASN A 115 -3.94 1.57 13.05
N PRO A 116 -3.48 1.93 14.26
CA PRO A 116 -3.66 1.04 15.39
C PRO A 116 -5.18 0.97 15.61
N ARG A 117 -5.78 -0.20 15.32
CA ARG A 117 -7.23 -0.45 15.37
C ARG A 117 -7.90 0.42 16.44
N LYS A 118 -8.70 1.42 16.03
CA LYS A 118 -9.59 2.10 16.96
C LYS A 118 -10.82 1.22 17.13
N ILE A 119 -10.72 0.29 18.07
CA ILE A 119 -11.86 -0.51 18.51
C ILE A 119 -12.70 0.43 19.39
N VAL A 120 -13.99 0.55 19.08
CA VAL A 120 -14.93 1.12 20.04
C VAL A 120 -15.06 0.10 21.16
N VAL A 121 -14.70 0.49 22.38
CA VAL A 121 -15.01 -0.26 23.59
C VAL A 121 -16.26 0.40 24.17
N PHE A 122 -17.34 -0.37 24.29
CA PHE A 122 -18.55 0.06 25.00
C PHE A 122 -18.41 -0.27 26.49
#